data_AF-A0A151DU15-F1
#
_entry.id   AF-A0A151DU15-F1
#
_cell.length_a   1.000
_cell.length_b   1.000
_cell.length_c   1.000
_cell.angle_alpha   90.00
_cell.angle_beta   90.00
_cell.angle_gamma   90.00
#
_symmetry.space_group_name_H-M   'P 1'
#
loop_
_entity.id
_entity.type
_entity.pdbx_description
1 polymer ?
#
loop_
_entity_poly.entity_id
_entity_poly.type
_entity_poly.pdbx_seq_one_letter_code
_entity_poly.pdbx_strand_id
1 'polypeptide(L)' 'MAKDEGISEKTKLISKERRGFYIHFIIYILVNILIYVQWLYITEGEGFPWFITTTAGWGIGIIAHFIAVFVILKK' A
#
# COMPACT_ATOMS: atom_id res chain seq x y z
N MET A 1 -7.82 -30.76 19.72
CA MET A 1 -7.31 -30.82 18.34
C MET A 1 -8.00 -29.83 17.42
N ALA A 2 -9.33 -29.88 17.18
CA ALA A 2 -10.01 -28.92 16.27
C ALA A 2 -9.85 -27.41 16.62
N LYS A 3 -9.65 -27.06 17.90
CA LYS A 3 -9.48 -25.67 18.35
C LYS A 3 -8.08 -25.10 18.08
N ASP A 4 -7.05 -25.95 18.08
CA ASP A 4 -5.66 -25.55 17.80
C ASP A 4 -5.41 -25.37 16.29
N GLU A 5 -6.04 -26.21 15.47
CA GLU A 5 -5.96 -26.14 14.00
C GLU A 5 -6.58 -24.83 13.46
N GLY A 6 -7.72 -24.40 14.02
CA GLY A 6 -8.38 -23.15 13.62
C GLY A 6 -7.59 -21.88 13.97
N ILE A 7 -6.76 -21.91 15.02
CA ILE A 7 -5.90 -20.78 15.41
C ILE A 7 -4.68 -20.67 14.48
N SER A 8 -4.10 -21.82 14.09
CA SER A 8 -2.99 -21.90 13.13
C SER A 8 -3.38 -21.31 11.76
N GLU A 9 -4.55 -21.68 11.23
CA GLU A 9 -5.00 -21.20 9.93
C GLU A 9 -5.32 -19.70 9.93
N LYS A 10 -6.00 -19.17 10.96
CA LYS A 10 -6.24 -17.71 11.08
C LYS A 10 -4.94 -16.92 11.13
N THR A 11 -3.93 -17.43 11.83
CA THR A 11 -2.62 -16.77 11.95
C THR A 11 -1.89 -16.72 10.60
N LYS A 12 -1.99 -17.78 9.78
CA LYS A 12 -1.42 -17.82 8.42
C LYS A 12 -2.14 -16.87 7.45
N LEU A 13 -3.45 -16.73 7.58
CA LEU A 13 -4.23 -15.81 6.74
C LEU A 13 -3.85 -14.35 7.04
N ILE A 14 -3.79 -13.97 8.32
CA ILE A 14 -3.40 -12.61 8.73
C ILE A 14 -1.97 -12.28 8.26
N SER A 15 -1.04 -13.24 8.33
CA SER A 15 0.34 -13.02 7.87
C SER A 15 0.43 -12.84 6.34
N LYS A 16 -0.39 -13.57 5.58
CA LYS A 16 -0.48 -13.43 4.12
C LYS A 16 -1.03 -12.06 3.70
N GLU A 17 -2.12 -11.60 4.32
CA GLU A 17 -2.72 -10.30 4.01
C GLU A 17 -1.78 -9.13 4.33
N ARG A 18 -1.07 -9.20 5.48
CA ARG A 18 -0.03 -8.22 5.83
C ARG A 18 1.09 -8.17 4.80
N ARG A 19 1.56 -9.33 4.34
CA ARG A 19 2.59 -9.41 3.30
C ARG A 19 2.10 -8.78 1.98
N GLY A 20 0.84 -9.03 1.60
CA GLY A 20 0.22 -8.41 0.43
C GLY A 20 0.19 -6.89 0.53
N PHE A 21 -0.20 -6.35 1.68
CA PHE A 21 -0.14 -4.92 1.95
C PHE A 21 1.28 -4.34 1.79
N TYR A 22 2.30 -4.95 2.39
CA TYR A 22 3.67 -4.44 2.30
C TYR A 22 4.20 -4.43 0.86
N ILE A 23 3.92 -5.46 0.07
CA ILE A 23 4.31 -5.51 -1.34
C ILE A 23 3.65 -4.35 -2.09
N HIS A 24 2.33 -4.16 -1.93
CA HIS A 24 1.60 -3.10 -2.60
C HIS A 24 2.08 -1.70 -2.16
N PHE A 25 2.38 -1.53 -0.87
CA PHE A 25 2.93 -0.29 -0.33
C PHE A 25 4.32 0.03 -0.85
N ILE A 26 5.22 -0.95 -0.95
CA ILE A 26 6.55 -0.76 -1.53
C ILE A 26 6.44 -0.39 -3.01
N ILE A 27 5.60 -1.08 -3.78
CA ILE A 27 5.37 -0.76 -5.20
C ILE A 27 4.82 0.66 -5.32
N TYR A 28 3.86 1.05 -4.47
CA TYR A 28 3.33 2.40 -4.45
C TYR A 28 4.43 3.44 -4.23
N ILE A 29 5.34 3.24 -3.27
CA ILE A 29 6.47 4.17 -3.06
C ILE A 29 7.37 4.23 -4.30
N LEU A 30 7.77 3.08 -4.85
CA LEU A 30 8.66 3.01 -6.02
C LEU A 30 8.06 3.73 -7.24
N VAL A 31 6.78 3.49 -7.51
CA VAL A 31 6.07 4.13 -8.64
C VAL A 31 5.97 5.63 -8.43
N ASN A 32 5.64 6.11 -7.22
CA ASN A 32 5.56 7.55 -6.97
C ASN A 32 6.92 8.26 -7.09
N ILE A 33 8.02 7.60 -6.69
CA ILE A 33 9.37 8.12 -6.92
C ILE A 33 9.65 8.23 -8.42
N LEU A 34 9.29 7.21 -9.20
CA LEU A 34 9.46 7.23 -10.65
C LEU A 34 8.65 8.37 -11.30
N ILE A 35 7.39 8.56 -10.90
CA ILE A 35 6.54 9.63 -11.41
C ILE A 35 7.09 11.01 -11.02
N TYR A 36 7.61 11.16 -9.79
CA TYR A 36 8.26 12.39 -9.36
C TYR A 36 9.51 12.71 -10.20
N VAL A 37 10.38 11.72 -10.42
CA VAL A 37 11.57 11.88 -11.28
C VAL A 37 11.18 12.19 -12.72
N GLN A 38 10.13 11.56 -13.24
CA GLN A 38 9.57 11.86 -14.55
C GLN A 38 9.08 13.31 -14.63
N TRP A 39 8.35 13.79 -13.63
CA TRP A 39 7.90 15.18 -13.55
C TRP A 39 9.09 16.14 -13.57
N LEU A 40 10.09 15.91 -12.70
CA LEU A 40 11.32 16.71 -12.66
C LEU A 40 12.02 16.75 -14.02
N TYR A 41 12.11 15.63 -14.72
CA TYR A 41 12.81 15.57 -16.00
C TYR A 41 12.03 16.23 -17.14
N ILE A 42 10.70 16.10 -17.17
CA ILE A 42 9.86 16.66 -18.24
C ILE A 42 9.67 18.16 -18.09
N THR A 43 9.57 18.64 -16.85
CA THR A 43 9.23 20.02 -16.55
C THR A 43 10.41 20.85 -16.06
N GLU A 44 11.57 20.23 -15.91
CA GLU A 44 12.76 20.83 -15.28
C GLU A 44 12.50 21.34 -13.85
N GLY A 45 11.44 20.81 -13.20
CA GLY A 45 10.99 21.24 -11.89
C GLY A 45 10.08 22.48 -11.91
N GLU A 46 9.65 22.93 -13.09
CA GLU A 46 8.76 24.07 -13.25
C GLU A 46 7.30 23.66 -13.51
N GLY A 47 6.37 24.58 -13.32
CA GLY A 47 4.94 24.34 -13.58
C GLY A 47 4.24 23.49 -12.52
N PHE A 48 3.03 23.03 -12.86
CA PHE A 48 2.14 22.38 -11.89
C PHE A 48 2.62 20.95 -11.55
N PRO A 49 2.81 20.60 -10.27
CA PRO A 49 3.25 19.28 -9.83
C PRO A 49 2.13 18.24 -9.88
N TRP A 50 1.74 17.84 -11.09
CA TRP A 50 0.66 16.90 -11.34
C TRP A 50 0.88 15.52 -10.70
N PHE A 51 2.13 15.16 -10.36
CA PHE A 51 2.40 13.93 -9.62
C PHE A 51 1.67 13.90 -8.27
N ILE A 52 1.43 15.05 -7.62
CA ILE A 52 0.77 15.13 -6.32
C ILE A 52 -0.68 14.62 -6.39
N THR A 53 -1.43 15.02 -7.42
CA THR A 53 -2.82 14.57 -7.59
C THR A 53 -2.89 13.07 -7.82
N THR A 54 -1.92 12.54 -8.56
CA THR A 54 -1.74 11.13 -8.85
C THR A 54 -1.41 10.35 -7.58
N THR A 55 -0.40 10.79 -6.82
CA THR A 55 -0.04 10.22 -5.51
C THR A 55 -1.25 10.23 -4.56
N ALA A 56 -1.92 11.38 -4.42
CA ALA A 56 -3.01 11.54 -3.46
C ALA A 56 -4.23 10.68 -3.82
N GLY A 57 -4.64 10.64 -5.09
CA GLY A 57 -5.81 9.87 -5.50
C GLY A 57 -5.66 8.39 -5.21
N TRP A 58 -4.47 7.84 -5.42
CA TRP A 58 -4.24 6.39 -5.32
C TRP A 58 -3.80 6.01 -3.90
N GLY A 59 -3.15 6.93 -3.18
CA GLY A 59 -2.75 6.78 -1.79
C GLY A 59 -3.92 6.52 -0.85
N ILE A 60 -5.13 6.97 -1.19
CA ILE A 60 -6.36 6.63 -0.45
C ILE A 60 -6.58 5.11 -0.45
N GLY A 61 -6.31 4.41 -1.55
CA GLY A 61 -6.44 2.96 -1.64
C GLY A 61 -5.46 2.22 -0.71
N ILE A 62 -4.24 2.73 -0.58
CA ILE A 62 -3.25 2.23 0.38
C ILE A 62 -3.75 2.40 1.81
N ILE A 63 -4.29 3.57 2.15
CA ILE A 63 -4.82 3.85 3.50
C ILE A 63 -6.01 2.93 3.79
N ALA A 64 -6.92 2.75 2.84
CA ALA A 64 -8.04 1.82 2.97
C ALA A 64 -7.56 0.38 3.20
N HIS A 65 -6.56 -0.09 2.43
CA HIS A 65 -5.99 -1.42 2.58
C HIS A 65 -5.27 -1.58 3.93
N PHE A 66 -4.56 -0.56 4.40
CA PHE A 66 -3.94 -0.54 5.73
C PHE A 66 -4.99 -0.72 6.84
N ILE A 67 -6.09 0.04 6.78
CA ILE A 67 -7.18 -0.06 7.76
C ILE A 67 -7.79 -1.47 7.72
N ALA A 68 -8.04 -2.01 6.54
CA ALA A 68 -8.59 -3.36 6.39
C ALA A 68 -7.69 -4.44 7.04
N VAL A 69 -6.38 -4.38 6.81
CA VAL A 69 -5.44 -5.42 7.27
C VAL A 69 -5.03 -5.26 8.74
N PHE A 70 -4.86 -4.03 9.22
CA PHE A 70 -4.29 -3.78 10.55
C PHE A 70 -5.32 -3.37 11.60
N VAL A 71 -6.45 -2.78 11.19
CA VAL A 71 -7.50 -2.34 12.11
C VAL A 71 -8.65 -3.35 12.15
N ILE A 72 -9.11 -3.84 11.00
CA ILE A 72 -10.27 -4.74 10.92
C ILE A 72 -9.86 -6.19 11.20
N LEU A 73 -8.82 -6.71 10.54
CA LEU A 73 -8.35 -8.10 10.67
C LEU A 73 -7.72 -8.46 12.02
N LYS A 74 -7.45 -7.47 12.88
CA LYS A 74 -6.91 -7.68 14.23
C LYS A 74 -8.02 -7.83 15.29
N LYS A 75 -9.28 -7.58 14.93
CA LYS A 75 -10.47 -7.72 15.78
C LYS A 75 -11.17 -9.06 15.50
#